data_AF-A0A2A4T4M5-F1
#
_entry.id   AF-A0A2A4T4M5-F1
#
_cell.length_a   1.000
_cell.length_b   1.000
_cell.length_c   1.000
_cell.angle_alpha   90.00
_cell.angle_beta   90.00
_cell.angle_gamma   90.00
#
_symmetry.space_group_name_H-M   'P 1'
#
loop_
_entity.id
_entity.type
_entity.pdbx_description
1 polymer ?
#
loop_
_entity_poly.entity_id
_entity_poly.type
_entity_poly.pdbx_seq_one_letter_code
_entity_poly.pdbx_strand_id
1 'polypeptide(L)' 'MADITKTSEKELQKQLQEKRIALRDIRFGVAGSKARNVHESRLISRDVARILTELNARLRKTA' A
#
# COMPACT_ATOMS: atom_id res chain seq x y z
N MET A 1 13.66 -0.15 -3.34
CA MET A 1 13.46 0.94 -2.36
C MET A 1 13.10 2.17 -3.16
N ALA A 2 11.81 2.54 -3.25
CA ALA A 2 11.37 3.63 -4.11
C ALA A 2 11.06 4.86 -3.24
N ASP A 3 11.63 6.00 -3.61
CA ASP A 3 11.45 7.31 -2.98
C ASP A 3 9.98 7.76 -3.06
N ILE A 4 9.17 7.39 -2.07
CA ILE A 4 7.76 7.82 -1.91
C ILE A 4 7.69 9.35 -1.66
N THR A 5 8.82 9.96 -1.35
CA THR A 5 8.99 11.39 -1.05
C THR A 5 8.88 12.29 -2.29
N LYS A 6 9.13 11.76 -3.49
CA LYS A 6 9.10 12.54 -4.75
C LYS A 6 7.74 12.48 -5.47
N THR A 7 6.84 11.62 -5.01
CA THR A 7 5.55 11.38 -5.67
C THR A 7 4.50 12.40 -5.23
N SER A 8 3.71 12.88 -6.18
CA SER A 8 2.59 13.81 -5.94
C SER A 8 1.51 13.14 -5.09
N GLU A 9 0.79 13.91 -4.26
CA GLU A 9 -0.25 13.37 -3.36
C GLU A 9 -1.33 12.58 -4.11
N LYS A 10 -1.69 13.04 -5.33
CA LYS A 10 -2.64 12.32 -6.20
C LYS A 10 -2.09 10.96 -6.65
N GLU A 11 -0.81 10.89 -6.96
CA GLU A 11 -0.13 9.65 -7.35
C GLU A 11 -0.09 8.66 -6.17
N LEU A 12 0.19 9.17 -4.96
CA LEU A 12 0.21 8.37 -3.73
C LEU A 12 -1.17 7.80 -3.39
N GLN A 13 -2.23 8.59 -3.57
CA GLN A 13 -3.60 8.11 -3.36
C GLN A 13 -3.99 7.04 -4.38
N LYS A 14 -3.59 7.20 -5.65
CA LYS A 14 -3.82 6.19 -6.69
C LYS A 14 -3.08 4.88 -6.38
N GLN A 15 -1.79 4.96 -6.05
CA GLN A 15 -0.99 3.81 -5.63
C GLN A 15 -1.56 3.13 -4.37
N LEU A 16 -2.08 3.91 -3.42
CA LEU A 16 -2.75 3.38 -2.23
C LEU A 16 -4.00 2.56 -2.58
N GLN A 17 -4.81 3.04 -3.52
CA GLN A 17 -6.00 2.32 -3.99
C GLN A 17 -5.62 1.01 -4.67
N GLU A 18 -4.67 1.05 -5.60
CA GLU A 18 -4.19 -0.13 -6.33
C GLU A 18 -3.62 -1.19 -5.36
N LYS A 19 -2.80 -0.79 -4.39
CA LYS A 19 -2.23 -1.69 -3.38
C LYS A 19 -3.30 -2.29 -2.45
N ARG A 20 -4.35 -1.53 -2.12
CA ARG A 20 -5.47 -2.03 -1.31
C ARG A 20 -6.31 -3.06 -2.07
N ILE A 21 -6.54 -2.83 -3.36
CA ILE A 21 -7.23 -3.79 -4.25
C ILE A 21 -6.40 -5.06 -4.35
N ALA A 22 -5.10 -4.97 -4.62
CA ALA A 22 -4.21 -6.13 -4.66
C ALA A 22 -4.21 -6.92 -3.33
N LEU A 23 -4.23 -6.23 -2.18
CA LEU A 23 -4.32 -6.87 -0.87
C LEU A 23 -5.66 -7.58 -0.66
N ARG A 24 -6.75 -6.98 -1.16
CA ARG A 24 -8.09 -7.59 -1.16
C ARG A 24 -8.12 -8.85 -2.03
N ASP A 25 -7.58 -8.78 -3.23
CA ASP A 25 -7.53 -9.91 -4.17
C ASP A 25 -6.68 -11.05 -3.61
N ILE A 26 -5.56 -10.76 -2.94
CA ILE A 26 -4.77 -11.78 -2.26
C ILE A 26 -5.56 -12.41 -1.10
N ARG A 27 -6.29 -11.62 -0.29
CA ARG A 27 -7.09 -12.15 0.82
C ARG A 27 -8.23 -13.05 0.32
N PHE A 28 -8.94 -12.64 -0.72
CA PHE A 28 -10.06 -13.40 -1.27
C PHE A 28 -9.63 -14.54 -2.20
N GLY A 29 -8.51 -14.41 -2.91
CA GLY A 29 -7.93 -15.46 -3.74
C GLY A 29 -7.37 -16.64 -2.92
N VAL A 30 -7.01 -16.41 -1.66
CA VAL A 30 -6.60 -17.47 -0.71
C VAL A 30 -7.80 -18.27 -0.19
N ALA A 31 -9.04 -17.77 -0.31
CA ALA A 31 -10.22 -18.41 0.26
C ALA A 31 -10.62 -19.74 -0.43
N GLY A 32 -10.00 -20.09 -1.56
CA GLY A 32 -10.32 -21.32 -2.32
C GLY A 32 -9.14 -22.27 -2.57
N SER A 33 -7.90 -21.87 -2.32
CA SER A 33 -6.73 -22.76 -2.51
C SER A 33 -5.54 -22.33 -1.66
N LYS A 34 -4.56 -23.23 -1.52
CA LYS A 34 -3.32 -23.08 -0.74
C LYS A 34 -2.36 -22.06 -1.40
N ALA A 35 -2.82 -20.85 -1.67
CA ALA A 35 -2.02 -19.80 -2.29
C ALA A 35 -1.04 -19.23 -1.25
N ARG A 36 0.23 -19.63 -1.39
CA ARG A 36 1.33 -19.46 -0.44
C ARG A 36 2.02 -18.08 -0.58
N ASN A 37 1.30 -17.02 -0.93
CA ASN A 37 1.88 -15.67 -1.17
C ASN A 37 1.81 -14.76 0.08
N VAL A 38 2.11 -15.33 1.25
CA VAL A 38 2.18 -14.59 2.54
C VAL A 38 3.27 -13.51 2.50
N HIS A 39 4.33 -13.73 1.71
CA HIS A 39 5.40 -12.76 1.54
C HIS A 39 4.92 -11.49 0.81
N GLU A 40 4.19 -11.67 -0.29
CA GLU A 40 3.66 -10.56 -1.10
C GLU A 40 2.62 -9.75 -0.31
N SER A 41 1.73 -10.43 0.43
CA SER A 41 0.75 -9.73 1.28
C SER A 41 1.42 -8.86 2.34
N ARG A 42 2.53 -9.35 2.93
CA ARG A 42 3.34 -8.60 3.92
C ARG A 42 4.10 -7.44 3.29
N LEU A 43 4.57 -7.58 2.04
CA LEU A 43 5.22 -6.48 1.31
C LEU A 43 4.21 -5.38 0.97
N ILE A 44 3.05 -5.76 0.42
CA ILE A 44 1.99 -4.82 0.05
C ILE A 44 1.47 -4.07 1.29
N SER A 45 1.28 -4.78 2.41
CA SER A 45 0.88 -4.15 3.68
C SER A 45 1.90 -3.12 4.18
N ARG A 46 3.20 -3.41 4.02
CA ARG A 46 4.28 -2.46 4.37
C ARG A 46 4.31 -1.26 3.45
N ASP A 47 4.08 -1.43 2.15
CA ASP A 47 4.01 -0.32 1.22
C ASP A 47 2.82 0.60 1.51
N VAL A 48 1.65 0.02 1.80
CA VAL A 48 0.44 0.78 2.22
C VAL A 48 0.72 1.60 3.48
N ALA A 49 1.36 0.98 4.49
CA ALA A 49 1.69 1.67 5.73
C ALA A 49 2.62 2.87 5.47
N ARG A 50 3.66 2.71 4.65
CA ARG A 50 4.59 3.80 4.31
C ARG A 50 3.91 4.95 3.55
N ILE A 51 3.04 4.64 2.59
CA ILE A 51 2.28 5.67 1.86
C ILE A 51 1.40 6.48 2.84
N LEU A 52 0.73 5.80 3.77
CA LEU A 52 -0.09 6.47 4.79
C LEU A 52 0.76 7.31 5.75
N THR A 53 1.95 6.84 6.13
CA THR A 53 2.89 7.61 6.96
C THR A 53 3.33 8.89 6.26
N GLU A 54 3.68 8.82 4.97
CA GLU A 54 4.08 10.00 4.19
C GLU A 54 2.92 10.99 4.04
N LEU A 55 1.71 10.52 3.72
CA LEU A 55 0.52 11.37 3.64
C LEU A 55 0.22 12.07 4.97
N ASN A 56 0.35 11.37 6.10
CA ASN A 56 0.15 11.95 7.43
C ASN A 56 1.28 12.93 7.79
N ALA A 57 2.52 12.62 7.42
CA ALA A 57 3.65 13.52 7.63
C ALA A 57 3.47 14.83 6.85
N ARG A 58 2.98 14.78 5.61
CA ARG A 58 2.64 15.97 4.81
C ARG A 58 1.51 16.78 5.46
N LEU A 59 0.42 16.10 5.86
CA LEU A 59 -0.72 16.73 6.53
C LEU A 59 -0.30 17.47 7.81
N ARG A 60 0.59 16.86 8.61
CA ARG A 60 1.12 17.47 9.85
C ARG A 60 2.08 18.62 9.59
N LYS A 61 2.77 18.66 8.45
CA LYS A 61 3.70 19.74 8.09
C LYS A 61 2.98 20.99 7.59
N THR A 62 1.74 20.83 7.12
CA THR A 62 0.83 21.91 6.70
C THR A 62 -0.02 22.50 7.84
N ALA A 63 0.04 21.91 9.05
CA ALA A 63 -0.66 22.39 10.24
C ALA A 63 0.30 23.12 11.19
#